data_AF-A0A4V0I9F1-F1
#
_entry.id   AF-A0A4V0I9F1-F1
#
_cell.length_a   1.000
_cell.length_b   1.000
_cell.length_c   1.000
_cell.angle_alpha   90.00
_cell.angle_beta   90.00
_cell.angle_gamma   90.00
#
_symmetry.space_group_name_H-M   'P 1'
#
loop_
_entity.id
_entity.type
_entity.pdbx_description
1 polymer ?
#
loop_
_entity_poly.entity_id
_entity_poly.type
_entity_poly.pdbx_seq_one_letter_code
_entity_poly.pdbx_strand_id
1 'polypeptide(L)'
;MPRFLVIASALLIGPVAGCARGPELVAVTGTVQFDGRPAPGTGVTFWPTDSSPPDAAGCGGTVFTDDTGAFVLGDGAASGLRPGAYKVTFTRVVDRAGRPAPLAKPSEVGGRESVPAEYLDRDRTPVTVTLARPATALELSVPQAK
;
A
#
# COMPACT_ATOMS: atom_id res chain seq x y z
N MET A 1 -0.44 -19.39 -75.33
CA MET A 1 -0.89 -18.39 -74.33
C MET A 1 -2.04 -18.96 -73.51
N PRO A 2 -1.80 -19.51 -72.31
CA PRO A 2 -2.83 -19.59 -71.27
C PRO A 2 -2.44 -18.72 -70.07
N ARG A 3 -3.35 -17.81 -69.69
CA ARG A 3 -3.16 -16.87 -68.58
C ARG A 3 -3.30 -17.63 -67.26
N PHE A 4 -2.20 -17.77 -66.53
CA PHE A 4 -2.22 -18.05 -65.10
C PHE A 4 -2.76 -16.82 -64.37
N LEU A 5 -3.75 -16.98 -63.49
CA LEU A 5 -4.07 -15.96 -62.50
C LEU A 5 -4.27 -16.64 -61.15
N VAL A 6 -3.20 -16.58 -60.37
CA VAL A 6 -3.02 -17.18 -59.05
C VAL A 6 -3.57 -16.21 -58.00
N ILE A 7 -4.62 -16.67 -57.33
CA ILE A 7 -4.88 -16.67 -55.88
C ILE A 7 -4.38 -15.47 -55.04
N ALA A 8 -5.38 -14.81 -54.44
CA ALA A 8 -5.48 -14.27 -53.08
C ALA A 8 -4.27 -13.55 -52.46
N SER A 9 -4.49 -12.30 -52.06
CA SER A 9 -3.77 -11.68 -50.94
C SER A 9 -4.73 -10.73 -50.23
N ALA A 10 -5.45 -11.29 -49.25
CA ALA A 10 -6.24 -10.53 -48.29
C ALA A 10 -5.28 -9.66 -47.48
N LEU A 11 -5.38 -8.34 -47.66
CA LEU A 11 -4.63 -7.35 -46.91
C LEU A 11 -5.20 -7.31 -45.47
N LEU A 12 -4.56 -8.10 -44.61
CA LEU A 12 -4.86 -8.24 -43.19
C LEU A 12 -4.56 -6.92 -42.47
N ILE A 13 -5.58 -6.09 -42.25
CA ILE A 13 -5.52 -4.96 -41.33
C ILE A 13 -5.54 -5.55 -39.91
N GLY A 14 -4.36 -5.77 -39.33
CA GLY A 14 -4.23 -6.12 -37.92
C GLY A 14 -4.14 -4.84 -37.09
N PRO A 15 -5.14 -4.49 -36.27
CA PRO A 15 -4.92 -3.51 -35.22
C PRO A 15 -3.97 -4.15 -34.22
N VAL A 16 -2.73 -3.66 -34.15
CA VAL A 16 -1.83 -3.95 -33.04
C VAL A 16 -2.41 -3.21 -31.84
N ALA A 17 -3.41 -3.82 -31.18
CA ALA A 17 -3.87 -3.41 -29.87
C ALA A 17 -2.74 -3.74 -28.89
N GLY A 18 -1.77 -2.84 -28.80
CA GLY A 18 -0.83 -2.80 -27.69
C GLY A 18 -1.61 -2.46 -26.43
N CYS A 19 -2.18 -3.46 -25.77
CA CYS A 19 -2.55 -3.36 -24.37
C CYS A 19 -1.24 -3.16 -23.59
N ALA A 20 -0.81 -1.91 -23.44
CA ALA A 20 0.12 -1.55 -22.39
C ALA A 20 -0.59 -1.84 -21.07
N ARG A 21 -0.46 -3.07 -20.54
CA ARG A 21 -0.83 -3.35 -19.16
C ARG A 21 0.11 -2.52 -18.32
N GLY A 22 -0.44 -1.49 -17.67
CA GLY A 22 0.27 -0.74 -16.63
C GLY A 22 0.78 -1.67 -15.54
N PRO A 23 1.56 -1.14 -14.58
CA PRO A 23 2.08 -1.96 -13.49
C PRO A 23 0.93 -2.67 -12.77
N GLU A 24 1.08 -3.98 -12.58
CA GLU A 24 0.09 -4.78 -11.88
C GLU A 24 0.19 -4.45 -10.39
N LEU A 25 -0.83 -3.77 -9.87
CA LEU A 25 -0.91 -3.37 -8.47
C LEU A 25 -1.71 -4.38 -7.65
N VAL A 26 -1.35 -4.50 -6.37
CA VAL A 26 -1.93 -5.36 -5.37
C VAL A 26 -2.75 -4.51 -4.41
N ALA A 27 -4.01 -4.89 -4.22
CA ALA A 27 -4.83 -4.36 -3.15
C ALA A 27 -4.37 -4.94 -1.80
N VAL A 28 -4.23 -4.09 -0.79
CA VAL A 28 -3.82 -4.48 0.56
C VAL A 28 -4.93 -4.13 1.53
N THR A 29 -5.40 -5.13 2.26
CA THR A 29 -6.31 -4.94 3.39
C THR A 29 -5.62 -5.37 4.66
N GLY A 30 -6.08 -4.88 5.80
CA GLY A 30 -5.60 -5.41 7.05
C GLY A 30 -6.21 -4.77 8.28
N THR A 31 -5.75 -5.23 9.43
CA THR A 31 -6.09 -4.66 10.73
C THR A 31 -4.83 -4.34 11.50
N VAL A 32 -4.87 -3.26 12.28
CA VAL A 32 -3.81 -2.88 13.21
C VAL A 32 -4.36 -2.96 14.64
N GLN A 33 -3.59 -3.62 15.49
CA GLN A 33 -3.91 -3.75 16.90
C GLN A 33 -2.75 -3.31 17.78
N PHE A 34 -3.07 -2.55 18.82
CA PHE A 34 -2.14 -2.13 19.87
C PHE A 34 -2.47 -2.85 21.18
N ASP A 35 -1.54 -3.66 21.67
CA ASP A 35 -1.71 -4.53 22.85
C ASP A 35 -3.03 -5.36 22.79
N GLY A 36 -3.35 -5.89 21.61
CA GLY A 36 -4.54 -6.71 21.37
C GLY A 36 -5.86 -5.93 21.26
N ARG A 37 -5.81 -4.60 21.15
CA ARG A 37 -6.99 -3.74 20.95
C ARG A 37 -6.95 -3.08 19.57
N PRO A 38 -8.12 -2.83 18.94
CA PRO A 38 -8.20 -2.02 17.74
C PRO A 38 -7.43 -0.71 17.87
N ALA A 39 -6.63 -0.37 16.86
CA ALA A 39 -5.81 0.84 16.84
C ALA A 39 -6.35 1.84 15.80
N PRO A 40 -7.43 2.57 16.10
CA PRO A 40 -8.01 3.53 15.17
C PRO A 40 -7.14 4.76 14.94
N GLY A 41 -7.25 5.35 13.75
CA GLY A 41 -6.51 6.54 13.33
C GLY A 41 -5.00 6.32 13.17
N THR A 42 -4.57 5.06 13.04
CA THR A 42 -3.16 4.70 12.85
C THR A 42 -2.78 4.84 11.39
N GLY A 43 -1.80 5.69 11.08
CA GLY A 43 -1.20 5.77 9.77
C GLY A 43 -0.27 4.58 9.55
N VAL A 44 -0.55 3.77 8.54
CA VAL A 44 0.24 2.62 8.10
C VAL A 44 0.94 3.01 6.80
N THR A 45 2.28 3.10 6.83
CA THR A 45 3.07 3.47 5.65
C THR A 45 3.86 2.27 5.15
N PHE A 46 3.73 1.97 3.87
CA PHE A 46 4.45 0.90 3.19
C PHE A 46 5.65 1.46 2.44
N TRP A 47 6.83 0.94 2.75
CA TRP A 47 8.10 1.30 2.12
C TRP A 47 8.66 0.11 1.36
N PRO A 48 8.74 0.14 0.02
CA PRO A 48 9.32 -0.96 -0.72
C PRO A 48 10.79 -1.12 -0.35
N THR A 49 11.27 -2.36 -0.28
CA THR A 49 12.69 -2.64 -0.03
C THR A 49 13.51 -2.70 -1.32
N ASP A 50 12.85 -2.70 -2.48
CA ASP A 50 13.53 -2.67 -3.77
C ASP A 50 14.03 -1.25 -4.09
N SER A 51 15.00 -1.18 -5.01
CA SER A 51 15.62 0.10 -5.42
C SER A 51 14.81 0.82 -6.50
N SER A 52 13.51 0.55 -6.62
CA SER A 52 12.66 1.17 -7.62
C SER A 52 12.61 2.70 -7.40
N PRO A 53 12.52 3.52 -8.47
CA PRO A 53 12.40 4.96 -8.33
C PRO A 53 11.23 5.33 -7.40
N PRO A 54 11.44 6.22 -6.40
CA PRO A 54 10.42 6.53 -5.39
C PRO A 54 9.16 7.20 -5.97
N ASP A 55 9.25 7.72 -7.19
CA ASP A 55 8.17 8.35 -7.96
C ASP A 55 7.39 7.37 -8.85
N ALA A 56 7.79 6.10 -8.93
CA ALA A 56 7.05 5.12 -9.70
C ALA A 56 5.73 4.74 -9.00
N ALA A 57 4.65 4.62 -9.80
CA ALA A 57 3.34 4.20 -9.28
C ALA A 57 3.45 2.87 -8.51
N GLY A 58 2.85 2.83 -7.31
CA GLY A 58 2.83 1.66 -6.43
C GLY A 58 4.09 1.42 -5.59
N CYS A 59 5.05 2.36 -5.59
CA CYS A 59 6.28 2.29 -4.79
C CYS A 59 6.11 2.76 -3.33
N GLY A 60 4.90 2.78 -2.80
CA GLY A 60 4.62 3.11 -1.41
C GLY A 60 3.27 3.80 -1.23
N GLY A 61 2.88 3.96 0.03
CA GLY A 61 1.64 4.65 0.37
C GLY A 61 1.37 4.64 1.86
N THR A 62 0.63 5.66 2.32
CA THR A 62 0.12 5.74 3.69
C THR A 62 -1.39 5.62 3.66
N VAL A 63 -1.94 4.78 4.53
CA VAL A 63 -3.38 4.63 4.77
C VAL A 63 -3.65 4.73 6.26
N PHE A 64 -4.82 5.26 6.65
CA PHE A 64 -5.22 5.35 8.05
C PHE A 64 -6.25 4.29 8.38
N THR A 65 -6.15 3.71 9.58
CA THR A 65 -7.14 2.75 10.08
C THR A 65 -8.43 3.44 10.54
N ASP A 66 -9.56 2.74 10.34
CA ASP A 66 -10.87 3.13 10.85
C ASP A 66 -11.05 2.82 12.35
N ASP A 67 -12.26 3.05 12.88
CA ASP A 67 -12.61 2.81 14.29
C ASP A 67 -12.43 1.35 14.75
N THR A 68 -12.45 0.41 13.81
CA THR A 68 -12.22 -1.03 14.07
C THR A 68 -10.75 -1.42 13.94
N GLY A 69 -9.88 -0.46 13.61
CA GLY A 69 -8.47 -0.70 13.33
C GLY A 69 -8.23 -1.26 11.92
N ALA A 70 -9.23 -1.33 11.06
CA ALA A 70 -9.12 -1.87 9.71
C ALA A 70 -8.64 -0.81 8.71
N PHE A 71 -7.95 -1.23 7.66
CA PHE A 71 -7.53 -0.37 6.56
C PHE A 71 -7.67 -1.08 5.21
N VAL A 72 -7.83 -0.29 4.15
CA VAL A 72 -7.85 -0.73 2.76
C VAL A 72 -7.01 0.23 1.93
N LEU A 73 -6.05 -0.30 1.18
CA LEU A 73 -5.22 0.44 0.24
C LEU A 73 -5.29 -0.25 -1.12
N GLY A 74 -5.65 0.50 -2.16
CA GLY A 74 -5.73 -0.05 -3.52
C GLY A 74 -7.07 -0.67 -3.89
N ASP A 75 -8.19 -0.10 -3.42
CA ASP A 75 -9.56 -0.51 -3.74
C ASP A 75 -10.07 -0.07 -5.13
N GLY A 76 -9.24 0.65 -5.91
CA GLY A 76 -9.57 1.17 -7.23
C GLY A 76 -8.69 0.61 -8.35
N ALA A 77 -9.17 0.68 -9.59
CA ALA A 77 -8.53 0.08 -10.77
C ALA A 77 -7.12 0.60 -11.12
N ALA A 78 -6.66 1.67 -10.46
CA ALA A 78 -5.33 2.27 -10.64
C ALA A 78 -4.62 2.59 -9.31
N SER A 79 -5.07 2.00 -8.20
CA SER A 79 -4.47 2.20 -6.87
C SER A 79 -3.99 0.86 -6.31
N GLY A 80 -2.98 0.90 -5.43
CA GLY A 80 -2.38 -0.28 -4.83
C GLY A 80 -0.86 -0.20 -4.76
N LEU A 81 -0.24 -1.29 -4.34
CA LEU A 81 1.20 -1.42 -4.22
C LEU A 81 1.72 -2.48 -5.18
N ARG A 82 2.96 -2.36 -5.62
CA ARG A 82 3.57 -3.43 -6.39
C ARG A 82 3.68 -4.70 -5.53
N PRO A 83 3.59 -5.90 -6.13
CA PRO A 83 4.00 -7.12 -5.45
C PRO A 83 5.47 -7.01 -5.03
N GLY A 84 5.80 -7.45 -3.82
CA GLY A 84 7.17 -7.37 -3.33
C GLY A 84 7.27 -7.27 -1.81
N ALA A 85 8.51 -7.11 -1.33
CA ALA A 85 8.79 -6.92 0.09
C ALA A 85 8.72 -5.44 0.47
N TYR A 86 8.09 -5.18 1.61
CA TYR A 86 7.90 -3.85 2.16
C TYR A 86 8.26 -3.84 3.64
N LYS A 87 8.97 -2.80 4.07
CA LYS A 87 8.99 -2.41 5.47
C LYS A 87 7.74 -1.60 5.78
N VAL A 88 7.19 -1.76 6.97
CA VAL A 88 5.98 -1.06 7.40
C VAL A 88 6.27 -0.22 8.63
N THR A 89 5.91 1.07 8.57
CA THR A 89 5.98 1.97 9.72
C THR A 89 4.58 2.39 10.13
N PHE A 90 4.44 2.79 11.38
CA PHE A 90 3.18 3.17 11.99
C PHE A 90 3.33 4.52 12.67
N THR A 91 2.31 5.37 12.56
CA THR A 91 2.17 6.58 13.38
C THR A 91 0.78 6.62 13.96
N ARG A 92 0.63 7.03 15.22
CA ARG A 92 -0.66 7.22 15.85
C ARG A 92 -0.57 8.30 16.91
N VAL A 93 -0.89 9.51 16.49
CA VAL A 93 -1.06 10.65 17.38
C VAL A 93 -2.36 10.51 18.16
N VAL A 94 -2.26 10.68 19.48
CA VAL A 94 -3.40 10.74 20.38
C VAL A 94 -3.40 12.06 21.13
N ASP A 95 -4.58 12.65 21.35
CA ASP A 95 -4.74 13.87 22.13
C ASP A 95 -4.48 13.64 23.63
N ARG A 96 -4.60 14.69 24.45
CA ARG A 96 -4.44 14.60 25.91
C ARG A 96 -5.41 13.63 26.59
N ALA A 97 -6.57 13.38 25.98
CA ALA A 97 -7.56 12.42 26.46
C ALA A 97 -7.33 10.99 25.93
N GLY A 98 -6.27 10.77 25.14
CA GLY A 98 -5.95 9.47 24.55
C GLY A 98 -6.78 9.14 23.31
N ARG A 99 -7.52 10.10 22.74
CA ARG A 99 -8.32 9.91 21.54
C ARG A 99 -7.44 10.03 20.29
N PRO A 100 -7.60 9.18 19.26
CA PRO A 100 -6.86 9.31 18.01
C PRO A 100 -7.08 10.68 17.36
N ALA A 101 -6.00 11.25 16.84
CA ALA A 101 -6.00 12.49 16.07
C ALA A 101 -5.20 12.27 14.77
N PRO A 102 -5.77 11.52 13.79
CA PRO A 102 -5.08 11.24 12.54
C PRO A 102 -4.73 12.54 11.81
N LEU A 103 -3.60 12.54 11.08
CA LEU A 103 -3.05 13.69 10.34
C LEU A 103 -2.61 14.90 11.19
N ALA A 104 -2.94 14.94 12.49
CA ALA A 104 -2.49 16.01 13.38
C ALA A 104 -1.05 15.80 13.83
N LYS A 105 -0.34 16.87 14.14
CA LYS A 105 0.92 16.80 14.88
C LYS A 105 0.64 16.76 16.38
N PRO A 106 1.47 16.08 17.19
CA PRO A 106 1.31 16.07 18.65
C PRO A 106 1.20 17.47 19.25
N SER A 107 1.98 18.44 18.76
CA SER A 107 1.97 19.83 19.23
C SER A 107 0.67 20.58 18.95
N GLU A 108 -0.08 20.20 17.91
CA GLU A 108 -1.34 20.86 17.53
C GLU A 108 -2.50 20.46 18.44
N VAL A 109 -2.47 19.23 18.97
CA VAL A 109 -3.53 18.67 19.82
C VAL A 109 -3.11 18.54 21.29
N GLY A 110 -1.93 19.05 21.65
CA GLY A 110 -1.33 18.86 22.98
C GLY A 110 -1.19 17.38 23.35
N GLY A 111 -0.98 16.55 22.33
CA GLY A 111 -0.99 15.10 22.39
C GLY A 111 0.40 14.48 22.36
N ARG A 112 0.45 13.19 22.05
CA ARG A 112 1.69 12.44 21.88
C ARG A 112 1.59 11.42 20.76
N GLU A 113 2.75 11.01 20.25
CA GLU A 113 2.87 9.79 19.47
C GLU A 113 2.76 8.59 20.43
N SER A 114 1.86 7.66 20.12
CA SER A 114 1.59 6.47 20.96
C SER A 114 2.31 5.21 20.47
N VAL A 115 2.96 5.29 19.32
CA VAL A 115 3.76 4.23 18.71
C VAL A 115 5.23 4.31 19.18
N PRO A 116 5.90 3.19 19.52
CA PRO A 116 7.32 3.19 19.86
C PRO A 116 8.20 3.64 18.70
N ALA A 117 9.34 4.26 19.03
CA ALA A 117 10.20 4.93 18.05
C ALA A 117 10.72 4.02 16.94
N GLU A 118 10.96 2.75 17.24
CA GLU A 118 11.39 1.75 16.28
C GLU A 118 10.35 1.48 15.19
N TYR A 119 9.05 1.61 15.47
CA TYR A 119 7.98 1.42 14.49
C TYR A 119 7.68 2.68 13.65
N LEU A 120 8.19 3.85 14.06
CA LEU A 120 8.10 5.10 13.30
C LEU A 120 9.18 5.20 12.21
N ASP A 121 10.30 4.52 12.41
CA ASP A 121 11.51 4.64 11.61
C ASP A 121 11.60 3.47 10.62
N ARG A 122 11.61 3.78 9.32
CA ARG A 122 11.71 2.78 8.24
C ARG A 122 12.97 1.93 8.36
N ASP A 123 14.08 2.47 8.84
CA ASP A 123 15.34 1.75 8.87
C ASP A 123 15.43 0.85 10.11
N ARG A 124 14.62 1.12 11.14
CA ARG A 124 14.60 0.38 12.41
C ARG A 124 13.37 -0.50 12.64
N THR A 125 12.29 -0.31 11.87
CA THR A 125 11.05 -1.06 12.06
C THR A 125 11.30 -2.57 11.92
N PRO A 126 10.82 -3.38 12.87
CA PRO A 126 10.90 -4.83 12.77
C PRO A 126 9.85 -5.40 11.81
N VAL A 127 8.90 -4.58 11.32
CA VAL A 127 7.77 -5.05 10.53
C VAL A 127 8.14 -5.08 9.05
N THR A 128 8.22 -6.30 8.51
CA THR A 128 8.37 -6.56 7.08
C THR A 128 7.21 -7.42 6.61
N VAL A 129 6.63 -7.07 5.46
CA VAL A 129 5.55 -7.83 4.82
C VAL A 129 5.91 -8.13 3.37
N THR A 130 5.34 -9.20 2.82
CA THR A 130 5.44 -9.51 1.40
C THR A 130 4.05 -9.43 0.79
N LEU A 131 3.89 -8.54 -0.18
CA LEU A 131 2.64 -8.36 -0.91
C LEU A 131 2.61 -9.30 -2.10
N ALA A 132 1.60 -10.16 -2.13
CA ALA A 132 1.36 -11.12 -3.18
C ALA A 132 0.03 -10.83 -3.87
N ARG A 133 -0.05 -11.23 -5.14
CA ARG A 133 -1.26 -11.10 -5.95
C ARG A 133 -2.35 -12.08 -5.52
N PRO A 134 -3.63 -11.81 -5.86
CA PRO A 134 -4.15 -10.55 -6.41
C PRO A 134 -4.39 -9.47 -5.34
N ALA A 135 -4.51 -9.90 -4.09
CA ALA A 135 -4.66 -9.05 -2.92
C ALA A 135 -3.95 -9.70 -1.73
N THR A 136 -3.53 -8.89 -0.76
CA THR A 136 -2.91 -9.36 0.49
C THR A 136 -3.69 -8.84 1.69
N ALA A 137 -4.09 -9.73 2.59
CA ALA A 137 -4.68 -9.40 3.88
C ALA A 137 -3.62 -9.49 4.98
N LEU A 138 -3.53 -8.48 5.85
CA LEU A 138 -2.51 -8.36 6.90
C LEU A 138 -3.14 -8.22 8.29
N GLU A 139 -2.53 -8.86 9.28
CA GLU A 139 -2.82 -8.62 10.70
C GLU A 139 -1.54 -8.07 11.35
N LEU A 140 -1.59 -6.82 11.81
CA LEU A 140 -0.42 -6.08 12.29
C LEU A 140 -0.59 -5.78 13.77
N SER A 141 0.20 -6.48 14.61
CA SER A 141 0.25 -6.23 16.04
C SER A 141 1.48 -5.39 16.39
N VAL A 142 1.26 -4.28 17.09
CA VAL A 142 2.33 -3.34 17.44
C VAL A 142 2.16 -2.98 18.93
N PRO A 143 3.23 -2.97 19.72
CA PRO A 143 3.16 -2.58 21.13
C PRO A 143 2.87 -1.09 21.30
N GLN A 144 2.23 -0.69 22.40
CA GLN A 144 2.13 0.72 22.78
C GLN A 144 3.49 1.26 23.28
N ALA A 145 3.78 2.53 23.02
CA ALA A 145 4.85 3.23 23.70
C ALA A 145 4.51 3.35 25.20
N LYS A 146 5.49 3.04 26.07
CA LYS A 146 5.39 3.24 27.52
C LYS A 146 5.41 4.70 27.92
#